data_AF-A0A928Z3N9-F1
#
_entry.id   AF-A0A928Z3N9-F1
#
_cell.length_a   1.000
_cell.length_b   1.000
_cell.length_c   1.000
_cell.angle_alpha   90.00
_cell.angle_beta   90.00
_cell.angle_gamma   90.00
#
_symmetry.space_group_name_H-M   'P 1'
#
loop_
_entity.id
_entity.type
_entity.pdbx_description
1 polymer ?
#
loop_
_entity_poly.entity_id
_entity_poly.type
_entity_poly.pdbx_seq_one_letter_code
_entity_poly.pdbx_strand_id
1 'polypeptide(L)'
;MRPGWNPTRRNRNIGTAKQGHGHNNRLNIPHAWPDDRIFYEVLSHPIAITRTIQNQVITFLVEPTHPDYFYPCTVDDVAKILNFVPETHLEGLELIIFRQPTRKQSNQNPVWGRFLYYATPGKYAGTAICLEAQSLKQPLSWGRSLTPYDVKELDRLRTDGHLIHQTKRGYQITSTAISMRNTILFRTVLHELGHYIDWLQSVIWPTSELADQLEVERIEQAFTTKPSQMKEEFAHRYAIEQFTDLQRQGKLPFQPIFDRASMHRDQLQPGWFTANH
;
A
#
# COMPACT_ATOMS: atom_id res chain seq x y z
N MET A 1 11.90 -12.67 48.82
CA MET A 1 11.67 -11.73 47.70
C MET A 1 10.92 -10.51 48.23
N ARG A 2 11.39 -9.28 47.99
CA ARG A 2 10.65 -8.07 48.38
C ARG A 2 9.47 -7.87 47.42
N PRO A 3 8.22 -7.73 47.89
CA PRO A 3 7.08 -7.43 47.02
C PRO A 3 7.26 -6.02 46.43
N GLY A 4 7.14 -5.88 45.11
CA GLY A 4 7.17 -4.57 44.42
C GLY A 4 8.40 -4.28 43.55
N TRP A 5 9.41 -5.15 43.51
CA TRP A 5 10.55 -4.98 42.58
C TRP A 5 10.22 -5.59 41.21
N ASN A 6 9.67 -4.78 40.30
CA ASN A 6 9.48 -5.15 38.89
C ASN A 6 10.55 -4.46 38.01
N PRO A 7 11.63 -5.17 37.61
CA PRO A 7 12.74 -4.59 36.85
C PRO A 7 12.33 -4.10 35.45
N THR A 8 11.17 -4.53 34.96
CA THR A 8 10.63 -4.15 33.65
C THR A 8 10.05 -2.73 33.62
N ARG A 9 9.68 -2.13 34.77
CA ARG A 9 9.13 -0.74 34.82
C ARG A 9 10.20 0.37 34.77
N ARG A 10 11.47 0.06 35.01
CA ARG A 10 12.58 1.05 35.04
C ARG A 10 13.63 0.83 33.94
N ASN A 11 13.29 0.10 32.87
CA ASN A 11 14.20 0.00 31.75
C ASN A 11 14.18 1.31 30.94
N ARG A 12 15.29 2.08 30.98
CA ARG A 12 15.47 3.34 30.24
C ARG A 12 15.37 3.19 28.71
N ASN A 13 15.35 1.96 28.21
CA ASN A 13 15.24 1.66 26.79
C ASN A 13 13.80 1.38 26.34
N ILE A 14 12.80 1.45 27.22
CA ILE A 14 11.38 1.25 26.85
C ILE A 14 10.99 2.28 25.78
N GLY A 15 10.54 1.81 24.61
CA GLY A 15 10.19 2.64 23.45
C GLY A 15 11.35 3.02 22.53
N THR A 16 12.56 2.47 22.74
CA THR A 16 13.73 2.69 21.88
C THR A 16 14.06 1.46 21.04
N ALA A 17 14.81 1.65 19.95
CA ALA A 17 15.28 0.56 19.08
C ALA A 17 16.13 -0.51 19.82
N LYS A 18 16.60 -0.23 21.04
CA LYS A 18 17.37 -1.16 21.89
C LYS A 18 16.48 -2.14 22.67
N GLN A 19 15.16 -1.94 22.70
CA GLN A 19 14.22 -2.85 23.34
C GLN A 19 13.87 -3.98 22.36
N GLY A 20 14.70 -5.02 22.31
CA GLY A 20 14.41 -6.22 21.50
C GLY A 20 12.99 -6.77 21.77
N HIS A 21 12.33 -7.23 20.70
CA HIS A 21 10.98 -7.78 20.74
C HIS A 21 10.95 -9.13 21.46
N GLY A 22 10.58 -9.12 22.76
CA GLY A 22 10.22 -10.33 23.48
C GLY A 22 8.74 -10.70 23.28
N HIS A 23 8.42 -11.99 23.32
CA HIS A 23 7.07 -12.57 23.16
C HIS A 23 5.96 -11.92 24.02
N ASN A 24 6.31 -11.18 25.08
CA ASN A 24 5.37 -10.55 26.01
C ASN A 24 5.12 -9.04 25.75
N ASN A 25 5.72 -8.45 24.71
CA ASN A 25 5.45 -7.06 24.29
C ASN A 25 4.70 -7.03 22.95
N ARG A 26 3.47 -7.55 22.94
CA ARG A 26 2.49 -7.21 21.90
C ARG A 26 2.09 -5.74 22.10
N LEU A 27 2.88 -4.83 21.56
CA LEU A 27 2.52 -3.42 21.41
C LEU A 27 1.35 -3.32 20.42
N ASN A 28 0.14 -3.65 20.85
CA ASN A 28 -1.07 -3.62 20.02
C ASN A 28 -1.28 -2.20 19.46
N ILE A 29 -1.56 -2.09 18.16
CA ILE A 29 -2.02 -0.83 17.57
C ILE A 29 -3.35 -0.49 18.29
N PRO A 30 -3.46 0.65 18.97
CA PRO A 30 -4.66 0.95 19.73
C PRO A 30 -5.86 1.10 18.78
N HIS A 31 -6.91 0.32 19.03
CA HIS A 31 -8.23 0.51 18.46
C HIS A 31 -8.99 1.50 19.35
N ALA A 32 -9.62 2.53 18.78
CA ALA A 32 -10.49 3.43 19.54
C ALA A 32 -11.84 2.73 19.76
N TRP A 33 -12.26 2.61 21.02
CA TRP A 33 -13.40 1.77 21.43
C TRP A 33 -14.82 2.28 21.08
N PRO A 34 -15.02 3.34 20.26
CA PRO A 34 -16.29 3.53 19.56
C PRO A 34 -16.14 3.53 18.02
N ASP A 35 -14.96 3.25 17.49
CA ASP A 35 -14.67 3.38 16.05
C ASP A 35 -14.34 2.01 15.46
N ASP A 36 -15.31 1.41 14.75
CA ASP A 36 -15.15 0.13 14.06
C ASP A 36 -14.21 0.24 12.84
N ARG A 37 -13.79 1.46 12.49
CA ARG A 37 -12.84 1.69 11.40
C ARG A 37 -11.48 1.08 11.71
N ILE A 38 -10.92 0.41 10.71
CA ILE A 38 -9.58 -0.14 10.82
C ILE A 38 -8.59 1.04 10.77
N PHE A 39 -7.47 0.96 11.49
CA PHE A 39 -6.55 2.08 11.69
C PHE A 39 -6.05 2.77 10.39
N TYR A 40 -6.15 2.10 9.24
CA TYR A 40 -5.76 2.65 7.95
C TYR A 40 -6.85 3.45 7.25
N GLU A 41 -8.09 3.43 7.75
CA GLU A 41 -9.22 4.25 7.29
C GLU A 41 -9.31 5.59 8.05
N VAL A 42 -8.61 5.70 9.17
CA VAL A 42 -8.53 6.92 9.97
C VAL A 42 -7.44 7.82 9.40
N LEU A 43 -7.83 8.72 8.49
CA LEU A 43 -6.96 9.72 7.88
C LEU A 43 -6.96 11.03 8.71
N SER A 44 -5.80 11.64 8.84
CA SER A 44 -5.55 12.95 9.46
C SER A 44 -5.49 14.04 8.40
N HIS A 45 -6.54 14.85 8.34
CA HIS A 45 -6.64 16.04 7.47
C HIS A 45 -6.34 15.76 5.98
N PRO A 46 -6.94 14.73 5.35
CA PRO A 46 -6.70 14.43 3.95
C PRO A 46 -7.24 15.55 3.04
N ILE A 47 -6.48 15.87 2.00
CA ILE A 47 -6.95 16.70 0.87
C ILE A 47 -7.63 15.78 -0.13
N ALA A 48 -8.87 16.10 -0.49
CA ALA A 48 -9.65 15.32 -1.44
C ALA A 48 -9.66 16.00 -2.81
N ILE A 49 -9.36 15.23 -3.85
CA ILE A 49 -9.24 15.72 -5.23
C ILE A 49 -9.87 14.69 -6.15
N THR A 50 -10.61 15.13 -7.15
CA THR A 50 -11.20 14.22 -8.14
C THR A 50 -10.40 14.27 -9.45
N ARG A 51 -10.23 13.11 -10.07
CA ARG A 51 -9.75 13.00 -11.46
C ARG A 51 -10.74 12.18 -12.26
N THR A 52 -11.04 12.63 -13.47
CA THR A 52 -11.70 11.80 -14.47
C THR A 52 -10.61 11.03 -15.21
N ILE A 53 -10.61 9.71 -15.07
CA ILE A 53 -9.66 8.80 -15.71
C ILE A 53 -10.48 7.92 -16.63
N GLN A 54 -10.30 8.09 -17.94
CA GLN A 54 -11.22 7.56 -18.96
C GLN A 54 -12.66 8.04 -18.66
N ASN A 55 -13.63 7.16 -18.42
CA ASN A 55 -15.00 7.56 -18.04
C ASN A 55 -15.30 7.41 -16.54
N GLN A 56 -14.30 7.09 -15.72
CA GLN A 56 -14.47 6.91 -14.28
C GLN A 56 -14.02 8.16 -13.52
N VAL A 57 -14.81 8.58 -12.53
CA VAL A 57 -14.43 9.67 -11.61
C VAL A 57 -13.88 9.05 -10.34
N ILE A 58 -12.57 9.19 -10.14
CA ILE A 58 -11.86 8.62 -8.99
C ILE A 58 -11.50 9.75 -8.03
N THR A 59 -11.80 9.55 -6.75
CA THR A 59 -11.43 10.49 -5.68
C THR A 59 -10.11 10.07 -5.04
N PHE A 60 -9.15 10.98 -5.11
CA PHE A 60 -7.86 10.88 -4.44
C PHE A 60 -7.94 11.54 -3.07
N LEU A 61 -7.55 10.82 -2.02
CA LEU A 61 -7.44 11.35 -0.66
C LEU A 61 -5.96 11.36 -0.27
N VAL A 62 -5.39 12.54 -0.06
CA VAL A 62 -3.95 12.70 0.20
C VAL A 62 -3.72 13.27 1.59
N GLU A 63 -3.12 12.47 2.47
CA GLU A 63 -2.67 12.95 3.78
C GLU A 63 -1.37 13.76 3.66
N PRO A 64 -1.23 14.83 4.47
CA PRO A 64 0.07 15.47 4.66
C PRO A 64 1.09 14.47 5.23
N THR A 65 2.30 14.45 4.66
CA THR A 65 3.36 13.57 5.18
C THR A 65 4.02 14.14 6.43
N HIS A 66 4.55 13.24 7.27
CA HIS A 66 5.45 13.63 8.36
C HIS A 66 6.82 14.07 7.81
N PRO A 67 7.61 14.83 8.60
CA PRO A 67 9.03 15.02 8.29
C PRO A 67 9.69 13.66 8.03
N ASP A 68 10.53 13.59 7.01
CA ASP A 68 11.25 12.39 6.55
C ASP A 68 10.42 11.34 5.79
N TYR A 69 9.13 11.60 5.60
CA TYR A 69 8.24 10.78 4.79
C TYR A 69 7.81 11.52 3.53
N PHE A 70 7.62 10.76 2.46
CA PHE A 70 7.13 11.25 1.18
C PHE A 70 6.40 10.13 0.44
N TYR A 71 5.55 10.50 -0.51
CA TYR A 71 4.99 9.59 -1.50
C TYR A 71 5.93 9.53 -2.72
N PRO A 72 6.44 8.35 -3.09
CA PRO A 72 7.37 8.21 -4.22
C PRO A 72 6.76 8.47 -5.60
N CYS A 73 5.44 8.59 -5.70
CA CYS A 73 4.72 8.95 -6.91
C CYS A 73 3.63 9.99 -6.59
N THR A 74 3.27 10.78 -7.59
CA THR A 74 2.22 11.81 -7.47
C THR A 74 0.83 11.26 -7.79
N VAL A 75 -0.21 12.04 -7.48
CA VAL A 75 -1.58 11.76 -7.95
C VAL A 75 -1.62 11.60 -9.47
N ASP A 76 -0.91 12.47 -10.20
CA ASP A 76 -0.90 12.46 -11.66
C ASP A 76 -0.09 11.27 -12.22
N ASP A 77 0.96 10.82 -11.53
CA ASP A 77 1.64 9.56 -11.86
C ASP A 77 0.67 8.36 -11.80
N VAL A 78 -0.08 8.24 -10.70
CA VAL A 78 -1.05 7.14 -10.52
C VAL A 78 -2.18 7.25 -11.53
N ALA A 79 -2.73 8.45 -11.74
CA ALA A 79 -3.77 8.69 -12.73
C ALA A 79 -3.32 8.26 -14.13
N LYS A 80 -2.05 8.52 -14.51
CA LYS A 80 -1.51 8.08 -15.79
C LYS A 80 -1.42 6.56 -15.92
N ILE A 81 -1.05 5.85 -14.86
CA ILE A 81 -1.05 4.37 -14.88
C ILE A 81 -2.46 3.82 -15.03
N LEU A 82 -3.41 4.34 -14.25
CA LEU A 82 -4.79 3.91 -14.36
C LEU A 82 -5.36 4.22 -15.75
N ASN A 83 -4.94 5.31 -16.38
CA ASN A 83 -5.35 5.62 -17.75
C ASN A 83 -4.80 4.62 -18.80
N PHE A 84 -3.81 3.80 -18.47
CA PHE A 84 -3.27 2.79 -19.37
C PHE A 84 -3.91 1.42 -19.27
N VAL A 85 -4.62 1.12 -18.17
CA VAL A 85 -5.33 -0.16 -18.02
C VAL A 85 -6.68 -0.11 -18.75
N PRO A 86 -7.29 -1.27 -19.07
CA PRO A 86 -8.63 -1.32 -19.65
C PRO A 86 -9.67 -0.58 -18.81
N GLU A 87 -10.64 0.07 -19.46
CA GLU A 87 -11.68 0.85 -18.78
C GLU A 87 -12.50 0.04 -17.79
N THR A 88 -12.85 -1.19 -18.17
CA THR A 88 -13.59 -2.15 -17.35
C THR A 88 -12.86 -2.53 -16.07
N HIS A 89 -11.54 -2.31 -16.00
CA HIS A 89 -10.75 -2.58 -14.81
C HIS A 89 -10.84 -1.46 -13.77
N LEU A 90 -11.43 -0.31 -14.13
CA LEU A 90 -11.64 0.84 -13.26
C LEU A 90 -13.10 0.98 -12.80
N GLU A 91 -14.05 0.33 -13.47
CA GLU A 91 -15.46 0.35 -13.10
C GLU A 91 -15.63 -0.07 -11.65
N GLY A 92 -16.21 0.80 -10.80
CA GLY A 92 -16.44 0.53 -9.37
C GLY A 92 -15.25 0.84 -8.44
N LEU A 93 -14.09 1.24 -8.98
CA LEU A 93 -12.99 1.78 -8.16
C LEU A 93 -13.27 3.25 -7.86
N GLU A 94 -13.50 3.59 -6.60
CA GLU A 94 -13.97 4.93 -6.22
C GLU A 94 -12.86 5.78 -5.61
N LEU A 95 -11.94 5.16 -4.86
CA LEU A 95 -10.95 5.87 -4.04
C LEU A 95 -9.51 5.44 -4.32
N ILE A 96 -8.61 6.42 -4.38
CA ILE A 96 -7.15 6.21 -4.22
C ILE A 96 -6.68 6.99 -3.00
N ILE A 97 -6.11 6.31 -2.03
CA ILE A 97 -5.74 6.91 -0.74
C ILE A 97 -4.22 6.97 -0.64
N PHE A 98 -3.66 8.16 -0.54
CA PHE A 98 -2.28 8.40 -0.17
C PHE A 98 -2.23 8.61 1.35
N ARG A 99 -1.73 7.61 2.08
CA ARG A 99 -1.79 7.52 3.55
C ARG A 99 -0.43 7.74 4.21
N GLN A 100 -0.38 8.51 5.29
CA GLN A 100 0.81 8.67 6.13
C GLN A 100 0.76 7.67 7.30
N PRO A 101 1.54 6.57 7.27
CA PRO A 101 1.58 5.65 8.39
C PRO A 101 2.25 6.31 9.61
N THR A 102 1.80 5.93 10.81
CA THR A 102 2.54 6.26 12.03
C THR A 102 3.84 5.47 12.11
N ARG A 103 4.86 5.99 12.80
CA ARG A 103 6.13 5.28 13.03
C ARG A 103 5.93 3.87 13.62
N LYS A 104 4.93 3.69 14.48
CA LYS A 104 4.60 2.39 15.08
C LYS A 104 4.09 1.41 14.01
N GLN A 105 3.22 1.87 13.12
CA GLN A 105 2.67 1.06 12.03
C GLN A 105 3.76 0.69 11.02
N SER A 106 4.59 1.66 10.59
CA SER A 106 5.72 1.40 9.68
C SER A 106 6.70 0.36 10.24
N ASN A 107 6.94 0.36 11.55
CA ASN A 107 7.84 -0.61 12.18
C ASN A 107 7.23 -2.00 12.35
N GLN A 108 5.91 -2.10 12.53
CA GLN A 108 5.24 -3.36 12.85
C GLN A 108 4.71 -4.08 11.62
N ASN A 109 4.18 -3.34 10.64
CA ASN A 109 3.55 -3.88 9.43
C ASN A 109 3.86 -2.97 8.22
N PRO A 110 5.14 -2.85 7.80
CA PRO A 110 5.48 -2.05 6.63
C PRO A 110 4.82 -2.62 5.39
N VAL A 111 4.09 -1.79 4.65
CA VAL A 111 3.55 -2.12 3.33
C VAL A 111 3.77 -0.97 2.37
N TRP A 112 3.79 -1.30 1.08
CA TRP A 112 3.83 -0.31 0.01
C TRP A 112 2.44 0.23 -0.30
N GLY A 113 1.43 -0.65 -0.25
CA GLY A 113 0.04 -0.34 -0.49
C GLY A 113 -0.89 -1.48 -0.05
N ARG A 114 -2.20 -1.26 -0.23
CA ARG A 114 -3.29 -2.19 0.10
C ARG A 114 -4.49 -1.96 -0.81
N PHE A 115 -5.10 -3.04 -1.26
CA PHE A 115 -6.46 -3.05 -1.77
C PHE A 115 -7.46 -3.16 -0.61
N LEU A 116 -8.51 -2.36 -0.66
CA LEU A 116 -9.61 -2.32 0.30
C LEU A 116 -10.91 -2.54 -0.47
N TYR A 117 -11.60 -3.66 -0.20
CA TYR A 117 -12.89 -3.98 -0.82
C TYR A 117 -13.93 -2.88 -0.60
N TYR A 118 -13.89 -2.25 0.58
CA TYR A 118 -14.69 -1.09 0.90
C TYR A 118 -13.98 -0.33 2.02
N ALA A 119 -13.80 0.97 1.85
CA ALA A 119 -13.19 1.86 2.83
C ALA A 119 -14.12 3.02 3.14
N THR A 120 -14.12 3.51 4.39
CA THR A 120 -14.95 4.67 4.81
C THR A 120 -14.14 5.82 5.43
N PRO A 121 -13.16 6.40 4.71
CA PRO A 121 -12.34 7.49 5.24
C PRO A 121 -13.13 8.81 5.36
N GLY A 122 -13.58 9.09 6.58
CA GLY A 122 -14.29 10.34 6.90
C GLY A 122 -15.69 10.38 6.27
N LYS A 123 -15.89 11.29 5.31
CA LYS A 123 -17.17 11.44 4.57
C LYS A 123 -17.17 10.71 3.21
N TYR A 124 -16.06 10.09 2.84
CA TYR A 124 -15.93 9.33 1.61
C TYR A 124 -16.10 7.86 1.91
N ALA A 125 -16.63 7.12 0.94
CA ALA A 125 -16.77 5.68 1.02
C ALA A 125 -16.56 5.07 -0.35
N GLY A 126 -16.14 3.81 -0.38
CA GLY A 126 -16.05 3.04 -1.62
C GLY A 126 -14.87 2.09 -1.69
N THR A 127 -14.80 1.34 -2.79
CA THR A 127 -13.65 0.48 -3.09
C THR A 127 -12.39 1.34 -3.24
N ALA A 128 -11.29 0.92 -2.60
CA ALA A 128 -10.10 1.76 -2.52
C ALA A 128 -8.79 1.01 -2.76
N ILE A 129 -7.81 1.73 -3.32
CA ILE A 129 -6.39 1.38 -3.24
C ILE A 129 -5.70 2.40 -2.35
N CYS A 130 -5.03 1.93 -1.31
CA CYS A 130 -4.25 2.74 -0.38
C CYS A 130 -2.76 2.59 -0.66
N LEU A 131 -2.02 3.70 -0.80
CA LEU A 131 -0.57 3.78 -0.98
C LEU A 131 0.04 4.48 0.23
N GLU A 132 1.08 3.91 0.83
CA GLU A 132 1.68 4.47 2.04
C GLU A 132 2.89 5.37 1.75
N ALA A 133 2.98 6.50 2.47
CA ALA A 133 4.17 7.33 2.49
C ALA A 133 5.35 6.53 3.05
N GLN A 134 6.53 6.75 2.47
CA GLN A 134 7.75 6.01 2.78
C GLN A 134 8.86 6.93 3.28
N SER A 135 9.84 6.36 3.97
CA SER A 135 11.03 7.09 4.42
C SER A 135 12.31 6.44 3.90
N LEU A 136 13.27 7.26 3.45
CA LEU A 136 14.61 6.81 3.07
C LEU A 136 15.56 6.63 4.27
N LYS A 137 15.16 7.07 5.47
CA LYS A 137 16.07 7.10 6.63
C LYS A 137 16.48 5.73 7.14
N GLN A 138 15.62 4.72 6.97
CA GLN A 138 15.86 3.39 7.51
C GLN A 138 15.79 2.33 6.42
N PRO A 139 16.89 1.60 6.18
CA PRO A 139 16.88 0.43 5.33
C PRO A 139 15.91 -0.63 5.85
N LEU A 140 15.24 -1.35 4.95
CA LEU A 140 14.46 -2.53 5.33
C LEU A 140 15.42 -3.65 5.75
N SER A 141 15.07 -4.36 6.81
CA SER A 141 15.90 -5.43 7.37
C SER A 141 15.14 -6.74 7.37
N TRP A 142 15.64 -7.72 6.63
CA TRP A 142 15.04 -9.05 6.53
C TRP A 142 15.94 -10.11 7.16
N GLY A 143 15.32 -11.15 7.72
CA GLY A 143 16.02 -12.28 8.33
C GLY A 143 16.85 -13.08 7.32
N ARG A 144 17.74 -13.94 7.82
CA ARG A 144 18.55 -14.81 6.95
C ARG A 144 17.75 -15.95 6.33
N SER A 145 16.76 -16.47 7.06
CA SER A 145 15.88 -17.53 6.57
C SER A 145 14.77 -16.93 5.74
N LEU A 146 14.86 -17.13 4.43
CA LEU A 146 13.90 -16.65 3.46
C LEU A 146 13.04 -17.82 2.97
N THR A 147 11.74 -17.61 2.88
CA THR A 147 10.86 -18.52 2.16
C THR A 147 11.07 -18.38 0.64
N PRO A 148 10.62 -19.34 -0.19
CA PRO A 148 10.64 -19.17 -1.64
C PRO A 148 9.92 -17.89 -2.13
N TYR A 149 8.90 -17.44 -1.41
CA TYR A 149 8.21 -16.18 -1.68
C TYR A 149 9.13 -14.98 -1.39
N ASP A 150 9.81 -14.97 -0.24
CA ASP A 150 10.73 -13.89 0.14
C ASP A 150 11.92 -13.79 -0.83
N VAL A 151 12.40 -14.92 -1.36
CA VAL A 151 13.47 -14.91 -2.38
C VAL A 151 12.98 -14.20 -3.65
N LYS A 152 11.77 -14.56 -4.14
CA LYS A 152 11.18 -13.88 -5.31
C LYS A 152 10.96 -12.39 -5.05
N GLU A 153 10.52 -12.03 -3.85
CA GLU A 153 10.30 -10.63 -3.51
C GLU A 153 11.61 -9.84 -3.41
N LEU A 154 12.69 -10.42 -2.89
CA LEU A 154 14.02 -9.80 -2.95
C LEU A 154 14.49 -9.59 -4.39
N ASP A 155 14.26 -10.56 -5.28
CA ASP A 155 14.63 -10.40 -6.68
C ASP A 155 13.83 -9.29 -7.35
N ARG A 156 12.52 -9.18 -7.06
CA ARG A 156 11.69 -8.06 -7.55
C ARG A 156 12.18 -6.71 -7.03
N LEU A 157 12.49 -6.60 -5.73
CA LEU A 157 13.07 -5.37 -5.16
C LEU A 157 14.40 -5.02 -5.82
N ARG A 158 15.22 -6.03 -6.16
CA ARG A 158 16.46 -5.80 -6.92
C ARG A 158 16.17 -5.23 -8.30
N THR A 159 15.20 -5.81 -9.01
CA THR A 159 14.75 -5.35 -10.34
C THR A 159 14.19 -3.93 -10.30
N ASP A 160 13.47 -3.57 -9.24
CA ASP A 160 12.96 -2.21 -9.01
C ASP A 160 14.08 -1.19 -8.76
N GLY A 161 15.31 -1.66 -8.48
CA GLY A 161 16.51 -0.84 -8.29
C GLY A 161 16.92 -0.65 -6.84
N HIS A 162 16.41 -1.47 -5.91
CA HIS A 162 16.87 -1.44 -4.51
C HIS A 162 18.26 -2.07 -4.37
N LEU A 163 19.08 -1.50 -3.50
CA LEU A 163 20.39 -2.04 -3.17
C LEU A 163 20.27 -3.06 -2.05
N ILE A 164 20.54 -4.33 -2.37
CA ILE A 164 20.42 -5.44 -1.43
C ILE A 164 21.81 -5.89 -0.99
N HIS A 165 22.10 -5.74 0.30
CA HIS A 165 23.34 -6.18 0.92
C HIS A 165 23.06 -7.35 1.86
N GLN A 166 23.77 -8.45 1.67
CA GLN A 166 23.76 -9.54 2.63
C GLN A 166 24.67 -9.18 3.81
N THR A 167 24.13 -9.31 5.02
CA THR A 167 24.83 -9.06 6.28
C THR A 167 24.94 -10.36 7.08
N LYS A 168 25.70 -10.33 8.18
CA LYS A 168 25.75 -11.46 9.13
C LYS A 168 24.38 -11.84 9.71
N ARG A 169 23.43 -10.89 9.75
CA ARG A 169 22.10 -11.06 10.38
C ARG A 169 20.97 -11.32 9.38
N GLY A 170 21.23 -11.27 8.08
CA GLY A 170 20.21 -11.41 7.04
C GLY A 170 20.46 -10.46 5.88
N TYR A 171 19.45 -9.74 5.43
CA TYR A 171 19.52 -8.84 4.28
C TYR A 171 19.17 -7.41 4.70
N GLN A 172 19.91 -6.45 4.17
CA GLN A 172 19.66 -5.03 4.33
C GLN A 172 19.35 -4.44 2.95
N ILE A 173 18.17 -3.84 2.83
CA ILE A 173 17.64 -3.32 1.58
C ILE A 173 17.61 -1.81 1.69
N THR A 174 18.48 -1.15 0.92
CA THR A 174 18.58 0.30 0.86
C THR A 174 17.83 0.79 -0.37
N SER A 175 16.91 1.72 -0.16
CA SER A 175 16.04 2.25 -1.20
C SER A 175 16.47 3.65 -1.61
N THR A 176 16.19 4.01 -2.86
CA THR A 176 16.25 5.39 -3.34
C THR A 176 14.84 5.88 -3.65
N ALA A 177 14.64 7.17 -3.85
CA ALA A 177 13.34 7.69 -4.30
C ALA A 177 12.89 7.04 -5.61
N ILE A 178 13.83 6.78 -6.53
CA ILE A 178 13.56 6.12 -7.82
C ILE A 178 13.16 4.66 -7.60
N SER A 179 13.90 3.90 -6.78
CA SER A 179 13.56 2.49 -6.57
C SER A 179 12.21 2.32 -5.87
N MET A 180 11.93 3.17 -4.86
CA MET A 180 10.62 3.20 -4.22
C MET A 180 9.51 3.59 -5.18
N ARG A 181 9.74 4.55 -6.08
CA ARG A 181 8.76 4.89 -7.12
C ARG A 181 8.49 3.69 -8.01
N ASN A 182 9.52 2.97 -8.45
CA ASN A 182 9.33 1.78 -9.29
C ASN A 182 8.49 0.73 -8.57
N THR A 183 8.82 0.42 -7.32
CA THR A 183 8.05 -0.53 -6.50
C THR A 183 6.60 -0.08 -6.33
N ILE A 184 6.36 1.15 -5.87
CA ILE A 184 5.00 1.58 -5.55
C ILE A 184 4.18 1.79 -6.83
N LEU A 185 4.70 2.59 -7.75
CA LEU A 185 3.93 3.05 -8.90
C LEU A 185 3.77 1.93 -9.94
N PHE A 186 4.86 1.28 -10.33
CA PHE A 186 4.81 0.32 -11.44
C PHE A 186 4.47 -1.10 -11.02
N ARG A 187 4.65 -1.45 -9.74
CA ARG A 187 4.38 -2.80 -9.24
C ARG A 187 3.20 -2.82 -8.27
N THR A 188 3.25 -2.06 -7.17
CA THR A 188 2.21 -2.09 -6.14
C THR A 188 0.86 -1.60 -6.66
N VAL A 189 0.77 -0.48 -7.37
CA VAL A 189 -0.52 0.00 -7.91
C VAL A 189 -1.17 -1.06 -8.80
N LEU A 190 -0.41 -1.67 -9.71
CA LEU A 190 -0.92 -2.73 -10.57
C LEU A 190 -1.25 -4.02 -9.79
N HIS A 191 -0.50 -4.33 -8.72
CA HIS A 191 -0.77 -5.47 -7.83
C HIS A 191 -2.06 -5.29 -7.05
N GLU A 192 -2.27 -4.14 -6.42
CA GLU A 192 -3.52 -3.84 -5.71
C GLU A 192 -4.71 -3.79 -6.67
N LEU A 193 -4.51 -3.29 -7.89
CA LEU A 193 -5.50 -3.40 -8.95
C LEU A 193 -5.76 -4.87 -9.34
N GLY A 194 -4.72 -5.73 -9.34
CA GLY A 194 -4.88 -7.16 -9.56
C GLY A 194 -5.76 -7.85 -8.52
N HIS A 195 -5.66 -7.46 -7.24
CA HIS A 195 -6.61 -7.92 -6.21
C HIS A 195 -8.03 -7.45 -6.51
N TYR A 196 -8.19 -6.21 -6.95
CA TYR A 196 -9.49 -5.68 -7.35
C TYR A 196 -10.09 -6.48 -8.53
N ILE A 197 -9.28 -6.78 -9.55
CA ILE A 197 -9.73 -7.56 -10.70
C ILE A 197 -10.09 -9.01 -10.34
N ASP A 198 -9.34 -9.64 -9.42
CA ASP A 198 -9.71 -10.97 -8.92
C ASP A 198 -11.10 -10.93 -8.24
N TRP A 199 -11.38 -9.87 -7.49
CA TRP A 199 -12.68 -9.64 -6.85
C TRP A 199 -13.79 -9.39 -7.88
N LEU A 200 -13.55 -8.54 -8.88
CA LEU A 200 -14.53 -8.31 -9.95
C LEU A 200 -14.87 -9.60 -10.68
N GLN A 201 -13.85 -10.35 -11.11
CA GLN A 201 -14.02 -11.58 -11.87
C GLN A 201 -14.65 -12.71 -11.06
N SER A 202 -14.28 -12.83 -9.79
CA SER A 202 -14.72 -13.94 -8.95
C SER A 202 -16.07 -13.69 -8.28
N VAL A 203 -16.43 -12.42 -8.08
CA VAL A 203 -17.63 -12.05 -7.31
C VAL A 203 -18.51 -11.08 -8.07
N ILE A 204 -18.06 -9.84 -8.34
CA ILE A 204 -18.97 -8.79 -8.81
C ILE A 204 -19.59 -9.10 -10.18
N TRP A 205 -18.81 -9.51 -11.17
CA TRP A 205 -19.35 -9.84 -12.50
C TRP A 205 -20.21 -11.10 -12.49
N PRO A 206 -19.86 -12.19 -11.80
CA PRO A 206 -20.77 -13.33 -11.64
C PRO A 206 -22.08 -13.01 -10.91
N THR A 207 -22.09 -12.03 -10.00
CA THR A 207 -23.26 -11.70 -9.17
C THR A 207 -24.12 -10.57 -9.73
N SER A 208 -23.64 -9.80 -10.71
CA SER A 208 -24.28 -8.55 -11.17
C SER A 208 -25.71 -8.73 -11.71
N GLU A 209 -26.05 -9.90 -12.24
CA GLU A 209 -27.37 -10.21 -12.80
C GLU A 209 -28.14 -11.26 -11.97
N LEU A 210 -27.59 -11.73 -10.85
CA LEU A 210 -28.24 -12.73 -10.02
C LEU A 210 -29.30 -12.09 -9.11
N ALA A 211 -30.53 -12.59 -9.22
CA ALA A 211 -31.61 -12.21 -8.31
C ALA A 211 -31.63 -13.03 -7.01
N ASP A 212 -30.99 -14.21 -7.00
CA ASP A 212 -30.97 -15.12 -5.85
C ASP A 212 -29.87 -14.74 -4.86
N GLN A 213 -30.26 -14.24 -3.69
CA GLN A 213 -29.34 -13.83 -2.63
C GLN A 213 -28.51 -14.99 -2.08
N LEU A 214 -29.06 -16.21 -2.03
CA LEU A 214 -28.32 -17.38 -1.52
C LEU A 214 -27.16 -17.74 -2.45
N GLU A 215 -27.35 -17.57 -3.75
CA GLU A 215 -26.30 -17.82 -4.74
C GLU A 215 -25.21 -16.74 -4.69
N VAL A 216 -25.59 -15.48 -4.46
CA VAL A 216 -24.63 -14.38 -4.23
C VAL A 216 -23.77 -14.67 -3.00
N GLU A 217 -24.39 -15.01 -1.87
CA GLU A 217 -23.67 -15.37 -0.63
C GLU A 217 -22.72 -16.56 -0.83
N ARG A 218 -23.14 -17.57 -1.61
CA ARG A 218 -22.32 -18.74 -1.92
C ARG A 218 -21.05 -18.36 -2.70
N ILE A 219 -21.17 -17.47 -3.68
CA ILE A 219 -20.05 -16.98 -4.49
C ILE A 219 -19.10 -16.15 -3.62
N GLU A 220 -19.62 -15.24 -2.81
CA GLU A 220 -18.82 -14.43 -1.88
C GLU A 220 -18.08 -15.30 -0.85
N GLN A 221 -18.74 -16.33 -0.32
CA GLN A 221 -18.13 -17.27 0.61
C GLN A 221 -17.02 -18.09 -0.07
N ALA A 222 -17.24 -18.56 -1.31
CA ALA A 222 -16.22 -19.26 -2.08
C ALA A 222 -14.98 -18.40 -2.30
N PHE A 223 -15.16 -17.11 -2.62
CA PHE A 223 -14.04 -16.19 -2.73
C PHE A 223 -13.37 -15.92 -1.38
N THR A 224 -14.13 -15.69 -0.31
CA THR A 224 -13.59 -15.40 1.02
C THR A 224 -12.73 -16.55 1.53
N THR A 225 -13.15 -17.79 1.27
CA THR A 225 -12.45 -19.02 1.66
C THR A 225 -11.32 -19.44 0.71
N LYS A 226 -11.19 -18.80 -0.46
CA LYS A 226 -10.06 -19.01 -1.39
C LYS A 226 -8.73 -18.78 -0.66
N PRO A 227 -7.75 -19.69 -0.75
CA PRO A 227 -6.46 -19.55 -0.09
C PRO A 227 -5.79 -18.21 -0.42
N SER A 228 -5.24 -17.54 0.61
CA SER A 228 -4.58 -16.23 0.44
C SER A 228 -3.46 -16.27 -0.60
N GLN A 229 -2.68 -17.35 -0.63
CA GLN A 229 -1.63 -17.55 -1.63
C GLN A 229 -2.16 -17.47 -3.06
N MET A 230 -3.34 -18.03 -3.36
CA MET A 230 -3.92 -17.95 -4.69
C MET A 230 -4.35 -16.53 -5.07
N LYS A 231 -4.84 -15.75 -4.10
CA LYS A 231 -5.19 -14.33 -4.30
C LYS A 231 -3.95 -13.49 -4.57
N GLU A 232 -2.88 -13.73 -3.81
CA GLU A 232 -1.58 -13.08 -4.03
C GLU A 232 -0.98 -13.45 -5.39
N GLU A 233 -0.99 -14.73 -5.76
CA GLU A 233 -0.48 -15.19 -7.06
C GLU A 233 -1.24 -14.57 -8.23
N PHE A 234 -2.57 -14.41 -8.12
CA PHE A 234 -3.36 -13.70 -9.11
C PHE A 234 -2.91 -12.25 -9.26
N ALA A 235 -2.81 -11.51 -8.15
CA ALA A 235 -2.42 -10.10 -8.15
C ALA A 235 -1.01 -9.88 -8.72
N HIS A 236 -0.06 -10.73 -8.32
CA HIS A 236 1.31 -10.71 -8.86
C HIS A 236 1.31 -10.95 -10.37
N ARG A 237 0.56 -11.96 -10.84
CA ARG A 237 0.47 -12.28 -12.27
C ARG A 237 -0.12 -11.11 -13.05
N TYR A 238 -1.24 -10.57 -12.60
CA TYR A 238 -1.88 -9.43 -13.25
C TYR A 238 -0.92 -8.24 -13.34
N ALA A 239 -0.21 -7.91 -12.24
CA ALA A 239 0.75 -6.81 -12.24
C ALA A 239 1.90 -7.03 -13.23
N ILE A 240 2.45 -8.24 -13.29
CA ILE A 240 3.53 -8.60 -14.23
C ILE A 240 3.05 -8.51 -15.68
N GLU A 241 1.88 -9.05 -15.99
CA GLU A 241 1.28 -9.04 -17.33
C GLU A 241 1.04 -7.60 -17.80
N GLN A 242 0.36 -6.79 -16.99
CA GLN A 242 0.10 -5.39 -17.31
C GLN A 242 1.40 -4.59 -17.48
N PHE A 243 2.37 -4.76 -16.57
CA PHE A 243 3.65 -4.07 -16.70
C PHE A 243 4.38 -4.46 -17.99
N THR A 244 4.46 -5.76 -18.28
CA THR A 244 5.15 -6.29 -19.46
C THR A 244 4.50 -5.80 -20.76
N ASP A 245 3.17 -5.80 -20.83
CA ASP A 245 2.44 -5.35 -22.00
C ASP A 245 2.58 -3.84 -22.22
N LEU A 246 2.52 -3.05 -21.14
CA LEU A 246 2.74 -1.60 -21.22
C LEU A 246 4.19 -1.24 -21.55
N GLN A 247 5.15 -2.04 -21.08
CA GLN A 247 6.55 -1.91 -21.46
C GLN A 247 6.75 -2.21 -22.95
N ARG A 248 6.13 -3.27 -23.48
CA ARG A 248 6.17 -3.61 -24.92
C ARG A 248 5.59 -2.50 -25.79
N GLN A 249 4.58 -1.78 -25.28
CA GLN A 249 3.97 -0.62 -25.92
C GLN A 249 4.79 0.67 -25.76
N GLY A 250 5.92 0.65 -25.05
CA GLY A 250 6.74 1.84 -24.79
C GLY A 250 6.10 2.85 -23.82
N LYS A 251 5.08 2.44 -23.07
CA LYS A 251 4.37 3.30 -22.10
C LYS A 251 5.06 3.33 -20.73
N LEU A 252 5.71 2.23 -20.35
CA LEU A 252 6.44 2.10 -19.08
C LEU A 252 7.92 1.74 -19.29
N PRO A 253 8.81 2.16 -18.38
CA PRO A 253 8.57 3.16 -17.34
C PRO A 253 8.54 4.58 -17.93
N PHE A 254 7.73 5.47 -17.35
CA PHE A 254 7.74 6.90 -17.69
C PHE A 254 8.33 7.77 -16.57
N GLN A 255 8.82 8.96 -16.95
CA GLN A 255 9.41 9.94 -16.03
C GLN A 255 8.41 10.49 -15.02
N PRO A 256 8.82 10.82 -13.78
CA PRO A 256 7.94 11.39 -12.78
C PRO A 256 7.14 12.60 -13.28
N ILE A 257 5.83 12.62 -13.00
CA ILE A 257 4.97 13.77 -13.30
C ILE A 257 4.94 14.67 -12.08
N PHE A 258 5.71 15.76 -12.16
CA PHE A 258 5.86 16.73 -11.07
C PHE A 258 5.43 18.13 -11.52
N ASP A 259 4.13 18.33 -11.68
CA ASP A 259 3.55 19.64 -12.00
C ASP A 259 3.18 20.41 -10.73
N ARG A 260 4.02 21.38 -10.35
CA ARG A 260 3.79 22.25 -9.19
C ARG A 260 2.52 23.08 -9.33
N ALA A 261 2.17 23.53 -10.53
CA ALA A 261 0.97 24.31 -10.74
C ALA A 261 -0.29 23.46 -10.54
N SER A 262 -0.27 22.21 -11.03
CA SER A 262 -1.32 21.21 -10.74
C SER A 262 -1.48 20.99 -9.23
N MET A 263 -0.37 20.69 -8.54
CA MET A 263 -0.38 20.49 -7.09
C MET A 263 -0.94 21.70 -6.33
N HIS A 264 -0.53 22.91 -6.68
CA HIS A 264 -1.05 24.12 -6.03
C HIS A 264 -2.55 24.32 -6.26
N ARG A 265 -3.07 24.04 -7.47
CA ARG A 265 -4.52 24.07 -7.74
C ARG A 265 -5.28 23.07 -6.87
N ASP A 266 -4.69 21.90 -6.68
CA ASP A 266 -5.23 20.84 -5.84
C ASP A 266 -4.94 21.03 -4.34
N GLN A 267 -4.29 22.13 -3.95
CA GLN A 267 -3.87 22.44 -2.58
C GLN A 267 -2.85 21.44 -1.99
N LEU A 268 -2.24 20.60 -2.84
CA LEU A 268 -1.18 19.68 -2.46
C LEU A 268 0.16 20.40 -2.27
N GLN A 269 0.92 19.96 -1.28
CA GLN A 269 2.28 20.48 -1.07
C GLN A 269 3.30 19.64 -1.86
N PRO A 270 4.15 20.25 -2.71
CA PRO A 270 5.17 19.51 -3.45
C PRO A 270 6.11 18.69 -2.56
N GLY A 271 6.36 19.16 -1.33
CA GLY A 271 7.19 18.47 -0.35
C GLY A 271 6.68 17.09 0.08
N TRP A 272 5.38 16.80 -0.09
CA TRP A 272 4.81 15.48 0.18
C TRP A 272 5.24 14.42 -0.83
N PHE A 273 5.74 14.83 -2.00
CA PHE A 273 6.10 13.94 -3.11
C PHE A 273 7.60 13.95 -3.42
N THR A 274 8.40 14.62 -2.60
CA THR A 274 9.85 14.69 -2.74
C THR A 274 10.52 14.16 -1.50
N ALA A 275 11.51 13.28 -1.66
CA ALA A 275 12.35 12.88 -0.55
C ALA A 275 13.13 14.10 -0.03
N ASN A 276 12.93 14.43 1.25
CA ASN A 276 13.79 15.41 1.91
C ASN A 276 15.13 14.73 2.22
N HIS A 277 16.23 15.33 1.75
CA HIS A 277 17.60 14.89 2.01
C HIS A 277 18.07 15.32 3.40
#